data_AF-M5EVZ7-F1
#
_entry.id   AF-M5EVZ7-F1
#
_cell.length_a   1.000
_cell.length_b   1.000
_cell.length_c   1.000
_cell.angle_alpha   90.00
_cell.angle_beta   90.00
_cell.angle_gamma   90.00
#
_symmetry.space_group_name_H-M   'P 1'
#
loop_
_entity.id
_entity.type
_entity.pdbx_description
1 polymer ?
#
loop_
_entity_poly.entity_id
_entity_poly.type
_entity_poly.pdbx_seq_one_letter_code
_entity_poly.pdbx_strand_id
1 'polypeptide(L)'
;MPFTHSAAETGSVPHIGIELLGWAAIVACIAGRSWCSLYIGGRKSEVLVRHGPYSVVRNPLYVFSILGSTGAGLASGSFVLGSGIGLFVFITFAAVVRREENFLLGKLGDDYQRYLSQVPRWIPRRSLWRDVSKVTVSPVVVVTTFFDAMWFALSVPFFEALERLQNLGMVPILAFLP
;
A
#
# COMPACT_ATOMS: atom_id res chain seq x y z
N MET A 1 15.49 10.79 -24.96
CA MET A 1 15.26 11.51 -23.70
C MET A 1 14.23 10.71 -22.91
N PRO A 2 14.57 10.13 -21.75
CA PRO A 2 13.89 8.95 -21.20
C PRO A 2 12.79 9.29 -20.18
N PHE A 3 12.09 8.23 -19.77
CA PHE A 3 10.77 8.14 -19.12
C PHE A 3 10.63 8.78 -17.73
N THR A 4 11.66 9.45 -17.21
CA THR A 4 11.82 9.79 -15.78
C THR A 4 12.23 11.24 -15.54
N HIS A 5 12.35 12.09 -16.57
CA HIS A 5 12.52 13.51 -16.34
C HIS A 5 11.24 14.10 -15.74
N SER A 6 11.19 14.10 -14.40
CA SER A 6 10.40 15.03 -13.62
C SER A 6 10.70 16.45 -14.12
N ALA A 7 9.69 17.32 -14.22
CA ALA A 7 9.87 18.72 -14.64
C ALA A 7 10.87 19.53 -13.78
N ALA A 8 11.34 18.96 -12.66
CA ALA A 8 12.41 19.48 -11.83
C ALA A 8 13.77 18.90 -12.24
N GLU A 9 14.82 19.72 -12.35
CA GLU A 9 16.18 19.27 -12.63
C GLU A 9 16.58 18.12 -11.68
N THR A 10 17.13 17.03 -12.24
CA THR A 10 17.62 15.87 -11.49
C THR A 10 18.62 16.35 -10.43
N GLY A 11 18.32 16.12 -9.14
CA GLY A 11 19.12 16.61 -8.00
C GLY A 11 18.66 17.95 -7.41
N SER A 12 17.58 18.55 -7.90
CA SER A 12 16.97 19.72 -7.27
C SER A 12 16.29 19.38 -5.92
N VAL A 13 16.22 20.36 -5.00
CA VAL A 13 15.55 20.22 -3.69
C VAL A 13 14.14 19.60 -3.77
N PRO A 14 13.24 20.01 -4.67
CA PRO A 14 11.91 19.40 -4.76
C PRO A 14 11.96 17.94 -5.23
N HIS A 15 12.88 17.58 -6.13
CA HIS A 15 13.06 16.21 -6.60
C HIS A 15 13.51 15.29 -5.46
N ILE A 16 14.55 15.70 -4.72
CA ILE A 16 15.02 14.96 -3.52
C ILE A 16 13.91 14.85 -2.48
N GLY A 17 13.12 15.91 -2.28
CA GLY A 17 11.98 15.90 -1.37
C GLY A 17 10.92 14.85 -1.76
N ILE A 18 10.60 14.74 -3.04
CA ILE A 18 9.64 13.75 -3.56
C ILE A 18 10.19 12.32 -3.39
N GLU A 19 11.46 12.09 -3.69
CA GLU A 19 12.10 10.79 -3.50
C GLU A 19 12.09 10.35 -2.03
N LEU A 20 12.46 11.24 -1.10
CA LEU A 20 12.44 10.97 0.33
C LEU A 20 11.04 10.66 0.83
N LEU A 21 10.02 11.38 0.34
CA LEU A 21 8.62 11.07 0.64
C LEU A 21 8.22 9.69 0.10
N GLY A 22 8.68 9.32 -1.10
CA GLY A 22 8.48 8.00 -1.67
C GLY A 22 9.05 6.88 -0.81
N TRP A 23 10.33 7.01 -0.42
CA TRP A 23 10.99 6.05 0.47
C TRP A 23 10.33 5.98 1.85
N ALA A 24 9.96 7.11 2.44
CA ALA A 24 9.23 7.14 3.71
C ALA A 24 7.88 6.41 3.62
N ALA A 25 7.15 6.58 2.51
CA ALA A 25 5.90 5.89 2.26
C ALA A 25 6.08 4.37 2.09
N ILE A 26 7.16 3.91 1.44
CA ILE A 26 7.52 2.49 1.32
C ILE A 26 7.82 1.90 2.70
N VAL A 27 8.62 2.57 3.52
CA VAL A 27 8.94 2.12 4.89
C VAL A 27 7.67 2.05 5.73
N ALA A 28 6.81 3.07 5.66
CA ALA A 28 5.52 3.07 6.35
C ALA A 28 4.59 1.94 5.86
N CYS A 29 4.62 1.61 4.57
CA CYS A 29 3.89 0.48 4.01
C CYS A 29 4.38 -0.85 4.60
N ILE A 30 5.70 -1.10 4.60
CA ILE A 30 6.28 -2.36 5.12
C ILE A 30 5.97 -2.51 6.60
N ALA A 31 6.21 -1.47 7.40
CA ALA A 31 5.93 -1.48 8.84
C ALA A 31 4.43 -1.64 9.11
N GLY A 32 3.57 -0.89 8.41
CA GLY A 32 2.13 -0.92 8.58
C GLY A 32 1.50 -2.25 8.17
N ARG A 33 1.92 -2.84 7.04
CA ARG A 33 1.46 -4.17 6.60
C ARG A 33 1.89 -5.26 7.57
N SER A 34 3.13 -5.21 8.05
CA SER A 34 3.65 -6.15 9.05
C SER A 34 2.89 -6.01 10.37
N TRP A 35 2.57 -4.79 10.80
CA TRP A 35 1.73 -4.55 11.96
C TRP A 35 0.32 -5.14 11.77
N CYS A 36 -0.30 -4.95 10.61
CA CYS A 36 -1.63 -5.49 10.33
C CYS A 36 -1.66 -7.02 10.33
N SER A 37 -0.62 -7.67 9.81
CA SER A 37 -0.57 -9.13 9.75
C SER A 37 -0.48 -9.79 11.12
N LEU A 38 0.09 -9.10 12.13
CA LEU A 38 0.05 -9.54 13.53
C LEU A 38 -1.40 -9.79 13.98
N TYR A 39 -2.30 -8.85 13.70
CA TYR A 39 -3.71 -8.92 14.13
C TYR A 39 -4.57 -9.87 13.28
N ILE A 40 -4.19 -10.15 12.02
CA ILE A 40 -4.89 -11.15 11.19
C ILE A 40 -4.66 -12.56 11.72
N GLY A 41 -3.48 -12.84 12.31
CA GLY A 41 -3.17 -14.13 12.93
C GLY A 41 -3.31 -15.34 11.98
N GLY A 42 -3.25 -15.12 10.66
CA GLY A 42 -3.46 -16.14 9.62
C GLY A 42 -4.91 -16.58 9.38
N ARG A 43 -5.90 -15.99 10.05
CA ARG A 43 -7.32 -16.41 9.97
C ARG A 43 -8.18 -15.47 9.14
N LYS A 44 -7.61 -14.95 8.03
CA LYS A 44 -8.13 -13.83 7.24
C LYS A 44 -9.60 -14.00 6.77
N SER A 45 -10.12 -15.23 6.74
CA SER A 45 -11.46 -15.55 6.24
C SER A 45 -12.36 -16.30 7.22
N GLU A 46 -11.91 -16.58 8.45
CA GLU A 46 -12.66 -17.40 9.42
C GLU A 46 -13.23 -16.58 10.59
N VAL A 47 -12.54 -15.50 10.99
CA VAL A 47 -12.96 -14.66 12.11
C VAL A 47 -12.82 -13.20 11.74
N LEU A 48 -13.84 -12.43 12.04
CA LEU A 48 -13.84 -10.98 11.86
C LEU A 48 -12.91 -10.31 12.87
N VAL A 49 -11.73 -9.90 12.41
CA VAL A 49 -10.78 -9.15 13.22
C VAL A 49 -11.27 -7.71 13.38
N ARG A 50 -11.54 -7.27 14.62
CA ARG A 50 -12.02 -5.91 14.94
C ARG A 50 -11.08 -5.13 15.86
N HIS A 51 -9.89 -5.65 16.11
CA HIS A 51 -8.93 -5.11 17.07
C HIS A 51 -7.70 -4.53 16.37
N GLY A 52 -6.98 -3.67 17.08
CA GLY A 52 -5.80 -2.96 16.59
C GLY A 52 -6.15 -2.12 15.36
N PRO A 53 -5.41 -2.23 14.25
CA PRO A 53 -5.62 -1.39 13.07
C PRO A 53 -6.99 -1.62 12.42
N TYR A 54 -7.59 -2.81 12.58
CA TYR A 54 -8.93 -3.14 12.08
C TYR A 54 -10.06 -2.47 12.86
N SER A 55 -9.78 -1.90 14.03
CA SER A 55 -10.76 -1.13 14.81
C SER A 55 -10.95 0.29 14.26
N VAL A 56 -9.90 0.87 13.67
CA VAL A 56 -9.89 2.27 13.20
C VAL A 56 -10.20 2.41 11.72
N VAL A 57 -9.94 1.37 10.93
CA VAL A 57 -10.28 1.29 9.50
C VAL A 57 -10.53 -0.16 9.12
N ARG A 58 -11.45 -0.43 8.19
CA ARG A 58 -11.83 -1.81 7.82
C ARG A 58 -10.71 -2.57 7.12
N ASN A 59 -9.90 -1.85 6.35
CA ASN A 59 -8.98 -2.41 5.36
C ASN A 59 -7.56 -1.83 5.49
N PRO A 60 -6.94 -1.84 6.68
CA PRO A 60 -5.69 -1.13 6.93
C PRO A 60 -4.54 -1.65 6.06
N LEU A 61 -4.51 -2.96 5.78
CA LEU A 61 -3.52 -3.59 4.92
C LEU A 61 -3.56 -3.05 3.48
N TYR A 62 -4.77 -2.81 2.94
CA TYR A 62 -4.92 -2.19 1.61
C TYR A 62 -4.54 -0.71 1.62
N VAL A 63 -4.85 0.02 2.69
CA VAL A 63 -4.44 1.43 2.85
C VAL A 63 -2.91 1.55 2.81
N PHE A 64 -2.20 0.70 3.56
CA PHE A 64 -0.74 0.68 3.53
C PHE A 64 -0.18 0.24 2.17
N SER A 65 -0.83 -0.72 1.49
CA SER A 65 -0.42 -1.10 0.14
C SER A 65 -0.57 0.03 -0.88
N ILE A 66 -1.65 0.80 -0.82
CA ILE A 66 -1.82 1.98 -1.68
C ILE A 66 -0.72 2.99 -1.39
N LEU A 67 -0.43 3.24 -0.11
CA LEU A 67 0.67 4.11 0.30
C LEU A 67 2.02 3.63 -0.24
N GLY A 68 2.29 2.31 -0.18
CA GLY A 68 3.52 1.72 -0.72
C GLY A 68 3.62 1.82 -2.24
N SER A 69 2.53 1.56 -2.96
CA SER A 69 2.45 1.74 -4.42
C SER A 69 2.67 3.19 -4.84
N THR A 70 2.02 4.14 -4.15
CA THR A 70 2.26 5.57 -4.36
C THR A 70 3.72 5.91 -4.07
N GLY A 71 4.26 5.41 -2.96
CA GLY A 71 5.65 5.63 -2.55
C GLY A 71 6.66 5.12 -3.58
N ALA A 72 6.43 3.95 -4.16
CA ALA A 72 7.24 3.39 -5.25
C ALA A 72 7.28 4.31 -6.48
N GLY A 73 6.14 4.90 -6.87
CA GLY A 73 6.11 5.87 -7.95
C GLY A 73 6.79 7.19 -7.58
N LEU A 74 6.60 7.70 -6.35
CA LEU A 74 7.28 8.91 -5.87
C LEU A 74 8.79 8.74 -5.74
N ALA A 75 9.28 7.52 -5.46
CA ALA A 75 10.70 7.23 -5.40
C ALA A 75 11.43 7.41 -6.75
N SER A 76 10.69 7.55 -7.87
CA SER A 76 11.25 7.98 -9.16
C SER A 76 11.47 9.50 -9.28
N GLY A 77 11.12 10.27 -8.23
CA GLY A 77 11.19 11.73 -8.22
C GLY A 77 10.08 12.42 -9.02
N SER A 78 9.08 11.67 -9.53
CA SER A 78 7.91 12.20 -10.24
C SER A 78 6.64 12.09 -9.39
N PHE A 79 6.08 13.25 -9.05
CA PHE A 79 4.81 13.35 -8.33
C PHE A 79 3.62 12.82 -9.15
N VAL A 80 3.66 13.04 -10.47
CA VAL A 80 2.61 12.59 -11.41
C VAL A 80 2.57 11.07 -11.47
N LEU A 81 3.74 10.42 -11.62
CA LEU A 81 3.85 8.97 -11.61
C LEU A 81 3.38 8.37 -10.28
N GLY A 82 3.84 8.90 -9.16
CA GLY A 82 3.42 8.47 -7.82
C GLY A 82 1.91 8.56 -7.62
N SER A 83 1.32 9.71 -7.96
CA SER A 83 -0.13 9.94 -7.82
C SER A 83 -0.95 9.07 -8.78
N GLY A 84 -0.49 8.89 -10.01
CA GLY A 84 -1.14 8.04 -11.02
C GLY A 84 -1.16 6.57 -10.61
N ILE A 85 -0.02 6.03 -10.17
CA ILE A 85 0.07 4.65 -9.65
C ILE A 85 -0.81 4.49 -8.41
N GLY A 86 -0.76 5.43 -7.48
CA GLY A 86 -1.59 5.43 -6.28
C GLY A 86 -3.08 5.39 -6.58
N LEU A 87 -3.54 6.23 -7.51
CA LEU A 87 -4.95 6.28 -7.93
C LEU A 87 -5.38 4.98 -8.61
N PHE A 88 -4.57 4.45 -9.51
CA PHE A 88 -4.84 3.17 -10.18
C PHE A 88 -5.01 2.04 -9.17
N VAL A 89 -4.05 1.89 -8.26
CA VAL A 89 -4.09 0.85 -7.21
C VAL A 89 -5.27 1.05 -6.26
N PHE A 90 -5.60 2.30 -5.91
CA PHE A 90 -6.78 2.60 -5.10
C PHE A 90 -8.08 2.11 -5.78
N ILE A 91 -8.25 2.37 -7.07
CA ILE A 91 -9.45 1.92 -7.82
C ILE A 91 -9.53 0.39 -7.84
N THR A 92 -8.41 -0.28 -8.14
CA THR A 92 -8.33 -1.75 -8.17
C THR A 92 -8.70 -2.33 -6.79
N PHE A 93 -8.09 -1.85 -5.71
CA PHE A 93 -8.42 -2.34 -4.38
C PHE A 93 -9.80 -1.93 -3.91
N ALA A 94 -10.34 -0.80 -4.36
CA ALA A 94 -11.73 -0.45 -4.05
C ALA A 94 -12.74 -1.44 -4.64
N ALA A 95 -12.46 -1.98 -5.83
CA ALA A 95 -13.27 -3.06 -6.40
C ALA A 95 -13.13 -4.36 -5.60
N VAL A 96 -11.89 -4.74 -5.24
CA VAL A 96 -11.61 -5.96 -4.45
C VAL A 96 -12.28 -5.88 -3.08
N VAL A 97 -12.09 -4.77 -2.35
CA VAL A 97 -12.68 -4.55 -1.02
C VAL A 97 -14.20 -4.64 -1.06
N ARG A 98 -14.86 -4.07 -2.08
CA ARG A 98 -16.33 -4.19 -2.20
C ARG A 98 -16.76 -5.64 -2.37
N ARG A 99 -16.03 -6.43 -3.16
CA ARG A 99 -16.32 -7.85 -3.36
C ARG A 99 -16.11 -8.65 -2.07
N GLU A 100 -15.02 -8.38 -1.34
CA GLU A 100 -14.73 -9.00 -0.05
C GLU A 100 -15.78 -8.62 1.01
N GLU A 101 -16.16 -7.34 1.10
CA GLU A 101 -17.20 -6.88 2.01
C GLU A 101 -18.54 -7.58 1.72
N ASN A 102 -18.95 -7.71 0.45
CA ASN A 102 -20.18 -8.41 0.09
C ASN A 102 -20.13 -9.91 0.43
N PHE A 103 -18.99 -10.56 0.17
CA PHE A 103 -18.77 -11.97 0.52
C PHE A 103 -18.84 -12.19 2.04
N LEU A 104 -18.17 -11.33 2.81
CA LEU A 104 -18.16 -11.40 4.28
C LEU A 104 -19.52 -11.06 4.87
N LEU A 105 -20.29 -10.14 4.26
CA LEU A 105 -21.66 -9.85 4.66
C LEU A 105 -22.54 -11.10 4.50
N GLY A 106 -22.41 -11.83 3.39
CA GLY A 106 -23.12 -13.10 3.18
C GLY A 106 -22.72 -14.20 4.16
N LYS A 107 -21.47 -14.23 4.61
CA LYS A 107 -20.94 -15.26 5.53
C LYS A 107 -21.20 -14.96 7.01
N LEU A 108 -21.10 -13.70 7.42
CA LEU A 108 -21.10 -13.26 8.82
C LEU A 108 -22.37 -12.50 9.22
N GLY A 109 -23.21 -12.12 8.24
CA GLY A 109 -24.52 -11.50 8.48
C GLY A 109 -24.46 -10.19 9.27
N ASP A 110 -25.43 -10.04 10.18
CA ASP A 110 -25.71 -8.82 10.94
C ASP A 110 -24.51 -8.30 11.74
N ASP A 111 -23.68 -9.20 12.25
CA ASP A 111 -22.50 -8.82 13.01
C ASP A 111 -21.53 -8.03 12.13
N TYR A 112 -21.30 -8.48 10.90
CA TYR A 112 -20.45 -7.75 9.95
C TYR A 112 -21.12 -6.44 9.51
N GLN A 113 -22.43 -6.42 9.30
CA GLN A 113 -23.16 -5.20 8.98
C GLN A 113 -22.99 -4.11 10.06
N ARG A 114 -23.07 -4.48 11.35
CA ARG A 114 -22.79 -3.56 12.47
C ARG A 114 -21.35 -3.07 12.48
N TYR A 115 -20.39 -3.93 12.12
CA TYR A 115 -19.00 -3.52 11.98
C TYR A 115 -18.82 -2.50 10.84
N LEU A 116 -19.44 -2.74 9.69
CA LEU A 116 -19.41 -1.82 8.56
C LEU A 116 -20.01 -0.45 8.93
N SER A 117 -21.10 -0.38 9.70
CA SER A 117 -21.68 0.92 10.06
C SER A 117 -20.82 1.74 11.04
N GLN A 118 -19.96 1.09 11.83
CA GLN A 118 -19.15 1.74 12.87
C GLN A 118 -17.78 2.17 12.37
N VAL A 119 -17.11 1.33 11.58
CA VAL A 119 -15.71 1.53 11.17
C VAL A 119 -15.65 2.10 9.76
N PRO A 120 -14.86 3.15 9.48
CA PRO A 120 -14.72 3.70 8.13
C PRO A 120 -13.94 2.77 7.20
N ARG A 121 -14.22 2.83 5.89
CA ARG A 121 -13.60 1.94 4.90
C ARG A 121 -12.13 2.27 4.62
N TRP A 122 -11.78 3.56 4.49
CA TRP A 122 -10.46 4.02 4.03
C TRP A 122 -9.75 4.97 4.99
N ILE A 123 -10.47 5.94 5.56
CA ILE A 123 -9.87 6.99 6.40
C ILE A 123 -9.83 6.50 7.85
N PRO A 124 -8.65 6.34 8.48
CA PRO A 124 -8.56 5.85 9.85
C PRO A 124 -9.21 6.82 10.85
N ARG A 125 -10.13 6.30 11.67
CA ARG A 125 -10.73 7.04 12.78
C ARG A 125 -10.11 6.59 14.09
N ARG A 126 -9.08 7.32 14.55
CA ARG A 126 -8.29 6.98 15.75
C ARG A 126 -9.12 6.83 17.03
N SER A 127 -10.25 7.53 17.14
CA SER A 127 -11.16 7.42 18.29
C SER A 127 -11.82 6.06 18.44
N LEU A 128 -11.76 5.20 17.40
CA LEU A 128 -12.30 3.83 17.44
C LEU A 128 -11.27 2.79 17.89
N TRP A 129 -10.05 3.21 18.27
CA TRP A 129 -8.98 2.28 18.63
C TRP A 129 -9.40 1.35 19.76
N ARG A 130 -9.32 0.04 19.50
CA ARG A 130 -9.59 -1.03 20.47
C ARG A 130 -8.53 -2.09 20.33
N ASP A 131 -7.76 -2.31 21.39
CA ASP A 131 -6.68 -3.28 21.40
C ASP A 131 -7.02 -4.52 22.24
N VAL A 132 -6.17 -5.54 22.14
CA VAL A 132 -6.25 -6.78 22.92
C VAL A 132 -4.94 -6.99 23.67
N SER A 133 -5.01 -7.58 24.86
CA SER A 133 -3.82 -7.80 25.71
C SER A 133 -2.84 -8.83 25.15
N LYS A 134 -3.32 -9.75 24.30
CA LYS A 134 -2.53 -10.79 23.65
C LYS A 134 -3.01 -10.99 22.22
N VAL A 135 -2.06 -11.04 21.28
CA VAL A 135 -2.31 -11.34 19.87
C VAL A 135 -1.67 -12.68 19.54
N THR A 136 -2.46 -13.63 19.06
CA THR A 136 -1.95 -14.92 18.59
C THR A 136 -1.53 -14.79 17.14
N VAL A 137 -0.24 -14.88 16.88
CA VAL A 137 0.35 -14.60 15.57
C VAL A 137 0.73 -15.90 14.87
N SER A 138 0.52 -15.96 13.55
CA SER A 138 1.15 -16.96 12.69
C SER A 138 2.45 -16.38 12.12
N PRO A 139 3.64 -16.87 12.53
CA PRO A 139 4.91 -16.34 12.06
C PRO A 139 5.02 -16.36 10.54
N VAL A 140 4.51 -17.42 9.90
CA VAL A 140 4.52 -17.58 8.45
C VAL A 140 3.83 -16.40 7.78
N VAL A 141 2.64 -16.01 8.26
CA VAL A 141 1.85 -14.91 7.68
C VAL A 141 2.54 -13.55 7.85
N VAL A 142 3.22 -13.35 8.98
CA VAL A 142 3.97 -12.11 9.22
C VAL A 142 5.17 -12.02 8.29
N VAL A 143 5.96 -13.10 8.22
CA VAL A 143 7.16 -13.17 7.37
C VAL A 143 6.79 -13.06 5.90
N THR A 144 5.76 -13.76 5.43
CA THR A 144 5.30 -13.61 4.04
C THR A 144 4.78 -12.21 3.75
N THR A 145 3.99 -11.61 4.65
CA THR A 145 3.50 -10.23 4.45
C THR A 145 4.65 -9.22 4.41
N PHE A 146 5.69 -9.43 5.22
CA PHE A 146 6.88 -8.61 5.24
C PHE A 146 7.64 -8.70 3.91
N PHE A 147 7.98 -9.91 3.47
CA PHE A 147 8.67 -10.12 2.18
C PHE A 147 7.81 -9.68 0.98
N ASP A 148 6.49 -9.88 1.03
CA ASP A 148 5.57 -9.37 0.02
C ASP A 148 5.62 -7.84 -0.06
N ALA A 149 5.75 -7.16 1.08
CA ALA A 149 5.89 -5.71 1.11
C ALA A 149 7.27 -5.24 0.61
N MET A 150 8.31 -6.07 0.69
CA MET A 150 9.62 -5.74 0.12
C MET A 150 9.59 -5.62 -1.40
N TRP A 151 8.63 -6.23 -2.10
CA TRP A 151 8.45 -6.01 -3.54
C TRP A 151 8.21 -4.54 -3.88
N PHE A 152 7.58 -3.76 -3.00
CA PHE A 152 7.46 -2.31 -3.19
C PHE A 152 8.82 -1.62 -3.17
N ALA A 153 9.71 -2.01 -2.25
CA ALA A 153 11.07 -1.47 -2.20
C ALA A 153 11.91 -1.92 -3.40
N LEU A 154 11.77 -3.18 -3.83
CA LEU A 154 12.47 -3.74 -5.00
C LEU A 154 12.01 -3.14 -6.33
N SER A 155 10.81 -2.57 -6.39
CA SER A 155 10.35 -1.87 -7.58
C SER A 155 11.23 -0.66 -7.91
N VAL A 156 11.83 0.00 -6.93
CA VAL A 156 12.68 1.19 -7.13
C VAL A 156 13.97 0.87 -7.89
N PRO A 157 14.86 -0.04 -7.43
CA PRO A 157 16.05 -0.40 -8.20
C PRO A 157 15.70 -1.06 -9.53
N PHE A 158 14.53 -1.69 -9.66
CA PHE A 158 14.03 -2.20 -10.94
C PHE A 158 13.70 -1.06 -11.92
N PHE A 159 13.01 0.00 -11.47
CA PHE A 159 12.75 1.18 -12.29
C PHE A 159 14.05 1.90 -12.67
N GLU A 160 14.98 2.08 -11.73
CA GLU A 160 16.31 2.64 -12.03
C GLU A 160 17.09 1.79 -13.05
N ALA A 161 17.03 0.45 -12.93
CA ALA A 161 17.69 -0.45 -13.88
C ALA A 161 17.06 -0.33 -15.28
N LEU A 162 15.72 -0.25 -15.37
CA LEU A 162 15.02 -0.02 -16.63
C LEU A 162 15.42 1.33 -17.25
N GLU A 163 15.51 2.39 -16.46
CA GLU A 163 15.95 3.70 -16.92
C GLU A 163 17.39 3.65 -17.44
N ARG A 164 18.30 2.98 -16.73
CA ARG A 164 19.68 2.77 -17.19
C ARG A 164 19.71 2.00 -18.51
N LEU A 165 18.88 0.97 -18.68
CA LEU A 165 18.79 0.20 -19.93
C LEU A 165 18.22 1.04 -21.10
N GLN A 166 17.26 1.92 -20.83
CA GLN A 166 16.74 2.87 -21.82
C GLN A 166 17.81 3.91 -22.22
N ASN A 167 18.57 4.42 -21.24
CA ASN A 167 19.69 5.34 -21.49
C ASN A 167 20.80 4.70 -22.34
N LEU A 168 20.99 3.39 -22.21
CA LEU A 168 21.92 2.60 -23.02
C LEU A 168 21.33 2.23 -24.42
N GLY A 169 20.09 2.64 -24.72
CA GLY A 169 19.43 2.37 -26.00
C GLY A 169 18.93 0.94 -26.20
N MET A 170 18.92 0.11 -25.14
CA MET A 170 18.53 -1.30 -25.24
C MET A 170 17.01 -1.54 -25.21
N VAL A 171 16.24 -0.56 -24.73
CA VAL A 171 14.77 -0.64 -24.61
C VAL A 171 14.15 0.61 -25.26
N PRO A 172 13.19 0.47 -26.19
CA PRO A 172 12.54 1.61 -26.83
C PRO A 172 11.68 2.41 -25.85
N ILE A 173 11.72 3.74 -25.97
CA ILE A 173 10.91 4.68 -25.18
C ILE A 173 9.49 4.71 -25.77
N LEU A 174 8.51 4.16 -25.06
CA LEU A 174 7.14 3.99 -25.58
C LEU A 174 6.18 5.15 -25.27
N ALA A 175 6.49 6.02 -24.30
CA ALA A 175 5.67 7.19 -23.97
C ALA A 175 6.49 8.28 -23.27
N PHE A 176 6.09 9.54 -23.44
CA PHE A 176 6.64 10.71 -22.75
C PHE A 176 5.61 11.19 -21.72
N LEU A 177 5.99 11.27 -20.44
CA LEU A 177 5.13 11.78 -19.37
C LEU A 177 5.77 13.06 -18.81
N PRO A 178 4.98 14.14 -18.60
CA PRO A 178 5.48 15.42 -18.09
C PRO A 178 5.82 15.40 -16.60
#